data_AF-A0A1L8CSY4-F1
#
_entry.id   AF-A0A1L8CSY4-F1
#
_cell.length_a   1.000
_cell.length_b   1.000
_cell.length_c   1.000
_cell.angle_alpha   90.00
_cell.angle_beta   90.00
_cell.angle_gamma   90.00
#
_symmetry.space_group_name_H-M   'P 1'
#
loop_
_entity.id
_entity.type
_entity.pdbx_description
1 polymer ?
#
loop_
_entity_poly.entity_id
_entity_poly.type
_entity_poly.pdbx_seq_one_letter_code
_entity_poly.pdbx_strand_id
1 'polypeptide(L)'
;AQRLDIGINIPEFYEYSQWTKTKEFQDNYKQRACQEWKNAEMKRFHGLDRAQGYGLLSMSKQAKLTAIAVNLKRIASILSSLNHFIFVLLHKYLFKGRFYSYKKPIC
;
A
#
# COMPACT_ATOMS: atom_id res chain seq x y z
N ALA A 1 -6.44 34.78 -31.21
CA ALA A 1 -5.32 33.91 -30.80
C ALA A 1 -4.75 34.46 -29.50
N GLN A 2 -4.81 33.71 -28.40
CA GLN A 2 -4.28 34.16 -27.12
C GLN A 2 -2.75 34.05 -27.17
N ARG A 3 -2.05 35.18 -27.10
CA ARG A 3 -0.58 35.23 -27.05
C ARG A 3 -0.17 34.74 -25.67
N LEU A 4 0.54 33.61 -25.62
CA LEU A 4 1.15 33.12 -24.37
C LEU A 4 2.35 34.03 -24.09
N ASP A 5 2.18 34.96 -23.15
CA ASP A 5 3.30 35.72 -22.61
C ASP A 5 4.13 34.75 -21.76
N ILE A 6 5.18 34.22 -22.37
CA ILE A 6 6.18 33.35 -21.77
C ILE A 6 6.82 34.08 -20.58
N GLY A 7 6.42 33.67 -19.37
CA GLY A 7 6.86 34.26 -18.11
C GLY A 7 8.33 33.98 -17.81
N ILE A 8 8.91 34.82 -16.96
CA ILE A 8 10.33 34.98 -16.60
C ILE A 8 11.06 33.66 -16.19
N ASN A 9 10.35 32.55 -15.98
CA ASN A 9 10.85 31.28 -15.44
C ASN A 9 11.22 30.19 -16.48
N ILE A 10 11.22 30.51 -17.78
CA ILE A 10 11.43 29.55 -18.89
C ILE A 10 12.67 28.63 -18.75
N PRO A 11 13.87 29.11 -18.37
CA PRO A 11 15.04 28.23 -18.30
C PRO A 11 14.89 27.14 -17.23
N GLU A 12 14.33 27.48 -16.07
CA GLU A 12 14.14 26.54 -14.97
C GLU A 12 13.13 25.44 -15.33
N PHE A 13 12.03 25.80 -16.00
CA PHE A 13 11.05 24.82 -16.51
C PHE A 13 11.65 23.88 -17.56
N TYR A 14 12.50 24.41 -18.44
CA TYR A 14 13.21 23.60 -19.42
C TYR A 14 14.16 22.62 -18.73
N GLU A 15 14.95 23.06 -17.75
CA GLU A 15 15.83 22.20 -16.96
C GLU A 15 15.08 21.08 -16.24
N TYR A 16 13.95 21.38 -15.60
CA TYR A 16 13.09 20.35 -15.01
C TYR A 16 12.58 19.36 -16.04
N SER A 17 12.14 19.82 -17.22
CA SER A 17 11.68 18.94 -18.29
C SER A 17 12.79 18.02 -18.81
N GLN A 18 14.04 18.48 -18.82
CA GLN A 18 15.17 17.65 -19.24
C GLN A 18 15.54 16.65 -18.14
N TRP A 19 15.50 17.07 -16.88
CA TRP A 19 15.75 16.19 -15.73
C TRP A 19 14.72 15.06 -15.61
N THR A 20 13.43 15.32 -15.82
CA THR A 20 12.40 14.28 -15.76
C THR A 20 12.53 13.21 -16.86
N LYS A 21 13.26 13.49 -17.94
CA LYS A 21 13.58 12.53 -19.00
C LYS A 21 14.77 11.63 -18.64
N THR A 22 15.54 11.98 -17.61
CA THR A 22 16.67 11.15 -17.18
C THR A 22 16.18 9.78 -16.70
N LYS A 23 16.99 8.76 -16.93
CA LYS A 23 16.67 7.39 -16.50
C LYS A 23 16.57 7.28 -14.98
N GLU A 24 17.44 7.98 -14.26
CA GLU A 24 17.41 8.06 -12.80
C GLU A 24 16.07 8.56 -12.28
N PHE A 25 15.55 9.65 -12.85
CA PHE A 25 14.23 10.15 -12.48
C PHE A 25 13.14 9.13 -12.76
N GLN A 26 13.12 8.53 -13.96
CA GLN A 26 12.09 7.57 -14.35
C GLN A 26 12.08 6.31 -13.46
N ASP A 27 13.26 5.83 -13.08
CA ASP A 27 13.38 4.66 -12.21
C ASP A 27 12.93 4.96 -10.78
N ASN A 28 13.24 6.16 -10.26
CA ASN A 28 12.69 6.64 -8.99
C ASN A 28 11.17 6.88 -9.06
N TYR A 29 10.68 7.39 -10.19
CA TYR A 29 9.26 7.68 -10.40
C TYR A 29 8.40 6.42 -10.35
N LYS A 30 8.89 5.28 -10.89
CA LYS A 30 8.18 3.99 -10.83
C LYS A 30 7.90 3.53 -9.39
N GLN A 31 8.76 3.88 -8.43
CA GLN A 31 8.58 3.49 -7.02
C GLN A 31 7.45 4.27 -6.33
N ARG A 32 6.96 5.37 -6.93
CA ARG A 32 5.93 6.24 -6.35
C ARG A 32 4.60 5.52 -6.18
N ALA A 33 4.21 4.64 -7.11
CA ALA A 33 2.94 3.93 -7.07
C ALA A 33 2.73 3.17 -5.74
N CYS A 34 3.79 2.55 -5.22
CA CYS A 34 3.77 1.85 -3.93
C CYS A 34 3.51 2.81 -2.75
N GLN A 35 4.10 4.01 -2.80
CA GLN A 35 3.94 5.04 -1.77
C GLN A 35 2.55 5.66 -1.81
N GLU A 36 2.03 5.94 -3.00
CA GLU A 36 0.70 6.51 -3.22
C GLU A 36 -0.40 5.61 -2.68
N TRP A 37 -0.30 4.30 -2.91
CA TRP A 37 -1.27 3.36 -2.38
C TRP A 37 -1.28 3.33 -0.84
N LYS A 38 -0.10 3.35 -0.20
CA LYS A 38 0.00 3.45 1.27
C LYS A 38 -0.57 4.77 1.79
N ASN A 39 -0.28 5.89 1.11
CA ASN A 39 -0.82 7.20 1.46
C ASN A 39 -2.33 7.26 1.30
N ALA A 40 -2.89 6.61 0.28
CA ALA A 40 -4.32 6.50 0.07
C ALA A 40 -4.98 5.67 1.19
N GLU A 41 -4.36 4.56 1.63
CA GLU A 41 -4.86 3.78 2.77
C GLU A 41 -4.87 4.62 4.06
N MET A 42 -3.76 5.29 4.36
CA MET A 42 -3.64 6.15 5.54
C MET A 42 -4.70 7.24 5.56
N LYS A 43 -4.96 7.88 4.41
CA LYS A 43 -5.98 8.94 4.29
C LYS A 43 -7.40 8.39 4.39
N ARG A 44 -7.76 7.41 3.56
CA ARG A 44 -9.15 6.93 3.41
C ARG A 44 -9.63 6.06 4.57
N PHE A 45 -8.79 5.17 5.07
CA PHE A 45 -9.20 4.17 6.06
C PHE A 45 -8.71 4.46 7.48
N HIS A 46 -7.67 5.29 7.64
CA HIS A 46 -7.07 5.58 8.94
C HIS A 46 -7.15 7.07 9.33
N GLY A 47 -8.01 7.84 8.65
CA GLY A 47 -8.39 9.19 9.07
C GLY A 47 -7.30 10.25 8.91
N LEU A 48 -6.27 10.00 8.10
CA LEU A 48 -5.23 11.00 7.80
C LEU A 48 -5.69 12.05 6.77
N ASP A 49 -6.90 11.93 6.21
CA ASP A 49 -7.45 13.01 5.37
C ASP A 49 -7.79 14.27 6.18
N ARG A 50 -8.16 14.09 7.45
CA ARG A 50 -8.61 15.18 8.32
C ARG A 50 -7.65 15.36 9.50
N ALA A 51 -7.28 16.61 9.75
CA ALA A 51 -6.55 17.00 10.95
C ALA A 51 -7.43 16.79 12.20
N GLN A 52 -6.93 16.02 13.18
CA GLN A 52 -7.60 15.84 14.48
C GLN A 52 -7.25 16.93 15.50
N GLY A 53 -6.22 17.73 15.25
CA GLY A 53 -5.80 18.83 16.10
C GLY A 53 -5.09 19.91 15.31
N TYR A 54 -4.82 21.03 15.96
CA TYR A 54 -4.14 22.17 15.34
C TYR A 54 -2.62 22.15 15.58
N GLY A 55 -1.86 22.70 14.63
CA GLY A 55 -0.41 22.87 14.73
C GLY A 55 0.42 21.68 14.22
N LEU A 56 1.68 21.96 13.89
CA LEU A 56 2.60 20.98 13.28
C LEU A 56 2.85 19.76 14.17
N LEU A 57 2.92 19.96 15.49
CA LEU A 57 3.17 18.89 16.45
C LEU A 57 2.03 17.85 16.47
N SER A 58 0.78 18.31 16.45
CA SER A 58 -0.39 17.40 16.47
C SER A 58 -0.50 16.63 15.16
N MET A 59 -0.27 17.29 14.02
CA MET A 59 -0.21 16.64 12.69
C MET A 59 0.90 15.61 12.59
N SER A 60 2.10 15.93 13.09
CA SER A 60 3.21 14.99 13.14
C SER A 60 2.87 13.76 13.99
N LYS A 61 2.25 13.95 15.17
CA LYS A 61 1.82 12.84 16.03
C LYS A 61 0.78 11.97 15.32
N GLN A 62 -0.26 12.57 14.73
CA GLN A 62 -1.30 11.85 14.00
C GLN A 62 -0.69 11.02 12.86
N ALA A 63 0.13 11.62 12.01
CA ALA A 63 0.79 10.93 10.90
C ALA A 63 1.64 9.73 11.37
N LYS A 64 2.42 9.90 12.44
CA LYS A 64 3.27 8.84 13.00
C LYS A 64 2.44 7.69 13.56
N LEU A 65 1.40 7.99 14.34
CA LEU A 65 0.51 6.97 14.91
C LEU A 65 -0.26 6.21 13.82
N THR A 66 -0.78 6.91 12.82
CA THR A 66 -1.44 6.30 11.68
C THR A 66 -0.50 5.37 10.90
N ALA A 67 0.76 5.77 10.68
CA ALA A 67 1.76 4.93 10.02
C ALA A 67 2.06 3.65 10.81
N ILE A 68 2.17 3.75 12.15
CA ILE A 68 2.34 2.59 13.04
C ILE A 68 1.14 1.66 12.93
N ALA A 69 -0.08 2.19 13.04
CA ALA A 69 -1.31 1.39 12.96
C ALA A 69 -1.43 0.64 11.63
N VAL A 70 -1.15 1.29 10.49
CA VAL A 70 -1.16 0.64 9.16
C VAL A 70 -0.09 -0.45 9.06
N ASN A 71 1.10 -0.21 9.58
CA ASN A 71 2.17 -1.22 9.58
C ASN A 71 1.80 -2.44 10.45
N LEU A 72 1.22 -2.20 11.64
CA LEU A 72 0.75 -3.28 12.53
C LEU A 72 -0.34 -4.12 11.88
N LYS A 73 -1.31 -3.49 11.21
CA LYS A 73 -2.36 -4.17 10.45
C LYS A 73 -1.76 -5.13 9.39
N ARG A 74 -0.70 -4.71 8.70
CA ARG A 74 -0.02 -5.55 7.68
C ARG A 74 0.68 -6.75 8.31
N ILE A 75 1.42 -6.54 9.40
CA ILE A 75 2.10 -7.62 10.13
C ILE A 75 1.06 -8.66 10.61
N ALA A 76 -0.04 -8.19 11.22
CA ALA A 76 -1.12 -9.06 11.68
C ALA A 76 -1.73 -9.88 10.53
N SER A 77 -1.96 -9.26 9.37
CA SER A 77 -2.48 -9.95 8.18
C SER A 77 -1.53 -11.06 7.69
N ILE A 78 -0.21 -10.79 7.68
CA ILE A 78 0.79 -11.78 7.26
C ILE A 78 0.80 -12.94 8.26
N LEU A 79 0.88 -12.67 9.56
CA LEU A 79 0.87 -13.70 10.59
C LEU A 79 -0.40 -14.56 10.56
N SER A 80 -1.56 -13.94 10.36
CA SER A 80 -2.83 -14.65 10.24
C SER A 80 -2.83 -15.60 9.03
N SER A 81 -2.33 -15.15 7.88
CA SER A 81 -2.23 -16.00 6.67
C SER A 81 -1.28 -17.18 6.86
N LEU A 82 -0.14 -16.98 7.55
CA LEU A 82 0.82 -18.05 7.86
C LEU A 82 0.20 -19.10 8.79
N ASN A 83 -0.50 -18.66 9.84
CA ASN A 83 -1.18 -19.57 10.77
C ASN A 83 -2.27 -20.39 10.07
N HIS A 84 -3.05 -19.77 9.17
CA HIS A 84 -4.06 -20.47 8.38
C HIS A 84 -3.42 -21.52 7.47
N PHE A 85 -2.32 -21.18 6.79
CA PHE A 85 -1.60 -22.10 5.92
C PHE A 85 -1.06 -23.31 6.69
N ILE A 86 -0.44 -23.09 7.85
CA ILE A 86 0.06 -24.17 8.72
C ILE A 86 -1.10 -25.06 9.20
N PHE A 87 -2.23 -24.47 9.61
CA PHE A 87 -3.41 -25.21 10.04
C PHE A 87 -3.96 -26.12 8.93
N VAL A 88 -4.10 -25.60 7.71
CA VAL A 88 -4.59 -26.38 6.56
C VAL A 88 -3.63 -27.52 6.21
N LEU A 89 -2.31 -27.26 6.23
CA LEU A 89 -1.31 -28.30 6.01
C LEU A 89 -1.41 -29.38 7.08
N LEU A 90 -1.38 -29.03 8.37
CA LEU A 90 -1.49 -29.97 9.48
C LEU A 90 -2.76 -30.81 9.39
N HIS A 91 -3.91 -30.18 9.12
CA HIS A 91 -5.18 -30.90 8.94
C HIS A 91 -5.10 -31.88 7.75
N LYS A 92 -4.49 -31.49 6.63
CA LYS A 92 -4.33 -32.37 5.46
C LYS A 92 -3.37 -33.54 5.71
N TYR A 93 -2.32 -33.35 6.50
CA TYR A 93 -1.40 -34.42 6.91
C TYR A 93 -2.01 -35.35 7.96
N LEU A 94 -2.75 -34.81 8.94
CA LEU A 94 -3.39 -35.59 10.02
C LEU A 94 -4.66 -36.33 9.57
N PHE A 95 -5.47 -35.75 8.67
CA PHE A 95 -6.74 -36.36 8.20
C PHE A 95 -6.61 -37.14 6.88
N LYS A 96 -5.38 -37.41 6.40
CA LYS A 96 -5.12 -38.17 5.17
C LYS A 96 -5.67 -39.61 5.16
N GLY A 97 -6.18 -40.11 6.30
CA GLY A 97 -6.66 -41.49 6.47
C GLY A 97 -8.17 -41.71 6.68
N ARG A 98 -9.06 -40.71 6.51
CA ARG A 98 -10.50 -40.86 6.84
C ARG A 98 -11.51 -40.80 5.69
N PHE A 99 -11.09 -40.92 4.42
CA PHE A 99 -12.00 -40.81 3.26
C PHE A 99 -11.87 -41.97 2.23
N TYR A 100 -11.81 -43.21 2.69
CA TYR A 100 -12.09 -44.40 1.85
C TYR A 100 -13.21 -45.24 2.49
N SER A 101 -14.43 -44.70 2.56
CA SER A 101 -15.65 -45.52 2.63
C SER A 101 -16.87 -44.62 2.40
N TYR A 102 -17.23 -44.39 1.14
CA TYR A 102 -18.60 -44.03 0.81
C TYR A 102 -19.07 -45.06 -0.23
N LYS A 103 -19.75 -46.10 0.26
CA LYS A 103 -20.48 -47.06 -0.55
C LYS A 103 -21.50 -46.29 -1.39
N LYS A 104 -21.42 -46.40 -2.72
CA LYS A 104 -22.49 -45.98 -3.62
C LYS A 104 -23.75 -46.78 -3.27
N PRO A 105 -24.89 -46.15 -2.92
CA PRO A 105 -26.16 -46.86 -2.91
C PRO A 105 -26.56 -47.18 -4.36
N ILE A 106 -26.87 -48.46 -4.58
CA ILE A 106 -27.61 -48.94 -5.74
C ILE A 106 -29.07 -48.62 -5.47
N CYS A 107 -29.63 -47.71 -6.26
CA CYS A 107 -31.02 -47.60 -6.74
C CYS A 107 -31.06 -46.44 -7.74
#